data_AF-A0AAJ5F4Y3-F1
#
_entry.id   AF-A0AAJ5F4Y3-F1
#
_cell.length_a   1.000
_cell.length_b   1.000
_cell.length_c   1.000
_cell.angle_alpha   90.00
_cell.angle_beta   90.00
_cell.angle_gamma   90.00
#
_symmetry.space_group_name_H-M   'P 1'
#
loop_
_entity.id
_entity.type
_entity.pdbx_description
1 polymer ?
#
loop_
_entity_poly.entity_id
_entity_poly.type
_entity_poly.pdbx_seq_one_letter_code
_entity_poly.pdbx_strand_id
1 'polypeptide(L)'
;MSMHTFVRLSGSSPPRLCELARGVDERPVEVHREPQSIGVERTFDHDLSTREAVLAELPSLTAEVEARWSKRGYVGRTAVLKLSFEDGTTVTRHRTREQPFQGADELAQTVTEVLTPELLPGTGSGCWG
;
A
#
# COMPACT_ATOMS: atom_id res chain seq x y z
N MET A 1 3.16 -2.54 39.57
CA MET A 1 3.12 -3.44 38.40
C MET A 1 2.52 -2.65 37.24
N SER A 2 3.30 -2.49 36.19
CA SER A 2 3.07 -1.59 35.05
C SER A 2 1.83 -1.92 34.23
N MET A 3 1.10 -0.90 33.80
CA MET A 3 0.41 -0.90 32.52
C MET A 3 0.17 0.54 32.05
N HIS A 4 1.12 1.10 31.30
CA HIS A 4 0.94 2.37 30.60
C HIS A 4 0.85 2.05 29.11
N THR A 5 -0.37 2.02 28.57
CA THR A 5 -0.59 2.02 27.12
C THR A 5 -1.26 3.35 26.78
N PHE A 6 -0.47 4.26 26.22
CA PHE A 6 -0.91 5.58 25.79
C PHE A 6 -1.12 5.54 24.27
N VAL A 7 -2.37 5.41 23.82
CA VAL A 7 -2.74 5.59 22.40
C VAL A 7 -3.30 7.01 22.27
N ARG A 8 -2.51 7.90 21.68
CA ARG A 8 -2.91 9.28 21.40
C ARG A 8 -3.69 9.31 20.09
N LEU A 9 -5.02 9.25 20.16
CA LEU A 9 -5.91 9.45 19.01
C LEU A 9 -5.88 10.93 18.60
N SER A 10 -5.18 11.26 17.53
CA SER A 10 -5.25 12.60 16.92
C SER A 10 -6.15 12.55 15.68
N GLY A 11 -7.25 13.31 15.72
CA GLY A 11 -7.81 13.93 14.52
C GLY A 11 -9.16 13.43 13.98
N SER A 12 -10.19 13.24 14.81
CA SER A 12 -11.57 13.16 14.30
C SER A 12 -12.54 13.91 15.19
N SER A 13 -13.41 14.71 14.56
CA SER A 13 -14.32 15.66 15.20
C SER A 13 -15.08 15.01 16.38
N PRO A 14 -15.04 15.60 17.60
CA PRO A 14 -15.51 14.98 18.84
C PRO A 14 -16.99 14.53 18.87
N PRO A 15 -17.95 15.09 18.13
CA PRO A 15 -19.34 14.62 18.18
C PRO A 15 -19.51 13.20 17.63
N ARG A 16 -18.83 12.92 16.51
CA ARG A 16 -19.06 11.70 15.72
C ARG A 16 -18.48 10.45 16.38
N LEU A 17 -17.33 10.57 17.04
CA LEU A 17 -16.75 9.43 17.76
C LEU A 17 -17.63 9.01 18.94
N CYS A 18 -18.27 9.98 19.61
CA CYS A 18 -19.21 9.72 20.70
C CYS A 18 -20.50 9.03 20.21
N GLU A 19 -21.00 9.37 19.01
CA GLU A 19 -22.16 8.71 18.39
C GLU A 19 -21.85 7.27 17.97
N LEU A 20 -20.69 7.04 17.37
CA LEU A 20 -20.20 5.70 17.03
C LEU A 20 -20.02 4.81 18.28
N ALA A 21 -19.48 5.37 19.38
CA ALA A 21 -19.36 4.66 20.66
C ALA A 21 -20.71 4.33 21.31
N ARG A 22 -21.79 5.04 20.91
CA ARG A 22 -23.17 4.81 21.34
C ARG A 22 -23.98 3.96 20.34
N GLY A 23 -23.33 3.41 19.30
CA GLY A 23 -23.98 2.56 18.31
C GLY A 23 -24.90 3.30 17.34
N VAL A 24 -24.79 4.63 17.27
CA VAL A 24 -25.56 5.45 16.33
C VAL A 24 -24.72 5.59 15.05
N ASP A 25 -25.04 4.78 14.05
CA ASP A 25 -24.51 4.89 12.69
C ASP A 25 -25.70 5.01 11.72
N GLU A 26 -26.08 6.25 11.40
CA GLU A 26 -27.19 6.58 10.51
C GLU A 26 -26.80 6.56 9.02
N ARG A 27 -25.62 6.02 8.68
CA ARG A 27 -25.17 6.02 7.28
C ARG A 27 -26.08 5.12 6.44
N PRO A 28 -26.56 5.61 5.29
CA PRO A 28 -27.31 4.78 4.36
C PRO A 28 -26.43 3.64 3.86
N VAL A 29 -27.02 2.45 3.67
CA VAL A 29 -26.35 1.30 3.08
C VAL A 29 -26.09 1.60 1.60
N GLU A 30 -24.84 1.90 1.24
CA GLU A 30 -24.43 2.03 -0.16
C GLU A 30 -24.24 0.65 -0.79
N VAL A 31 -25.16 0.26 -1.65
CA VAL A 31 -25.18 -1.06 -2.34
C VAL A 31 -24.14 -1.14 -3.47
N HIS A 32 -23.68 0.01 -3.96
CA HIS A 32 -22.69 0.13 -5.03
C HIS A 32 -21.60 1.13 -4.63
N ARG A 33 -20.37 0.63 -4.42
CA ARG A 33 -19.18 1.47 -4.21
C ARG A 33 -18.20 1.25 -5.33
N GLU A 34 -17.91 2.31 -6.09
CA GLU A 34 -16.81 2.28 -7.06
C GLU A 34 -15.46 2.13 -6.31
N PRO A 35 -14.59 1.22 -6.74
CA PRO A 35 -13.29 1.03 -6.08
C PRO A 35 -12.42 2.27 -6.29
N GLN A 36 -12.00 2.88 -5.18
CA GLN A 36 -11.08 4.03 -5.20
C GLN A 36 -9.63 3.62 -5.57
N SER A 37 -9.32 2.32 -5.49
CA SER A 37 -8.04 1.74 -5.90
C SER A 37 -8.21 0.27 -6.31
N ILE A 38 -7.31 -0.21 -7.17
CA ILE A 38 -7.21 -1.62 -7.58
C ILE A 38 -5.76 -2.04 -7.38
N GLY A 39 -5.55 -3.14 -6.67
CA GLY A 39 -4.23 -3.65 -6.37
C GLY A 39 -4.24 -5.14 -6.08
N VAL A 40 -3.04 -5.70 -5.97
CA VAL A 40 -2.76 -7.07 -5.53
C VAL A 40 -1.80 -6.93 -4.35
N GLU A 41 -2.06 -7.69 -3.28
CA GLU A 41 -1.16 -7.86 -2.15
C GLU A 41 -0.85 -9.35 -2.05
N ARG A 42 0.42 -9.69 -1.90
CA ARG A 42 0.90 -11.07 -1.79
C ARG A 42 1.79 -11.18 -0.55
N THR A 43 1.48 -12.15 0.29
CA THR A 43 2.34 -12.59 1.38
C THR A 43 3.25 -13.69 0.83
N PHE A 44 4.56 -13.54 1.02
CA PHE A 44 5.56 -14.49 0.54
C PHE A 44 6.01 -15.41 1.69
N ASP A 45 6.43 -16.64 1.36
CA ASP A 45 6.96 -17.60 2.34
C ASP A 45 8.37 -17.23 2.84
N HIS A 46 9.04 -16.30 2.16
CA HIS A 46 10.38 -15.83 2.47
C HIS A 46 10.42 -14.29 2.38
N ASP A 47 11.16 -13.67 3.30
CA ASP A 47 11.34 -12.22 3.28
C ASP A 47 12.08 -11.75 2.02
N LEU A 48 11.46 -10.82 1.29
CA LEU A 48 12.08 -10.11 0.18
C LEU A 48 12.95 -8.97 0.74
N SER A 49 14.13 -9.34 1.25
CA SER A 49 15.08 -8.41 1.88
C SER A 49 15.98 -7.67 0.88
N THR A 50 15.99 -8.08 -0.39
CA THR A 50 16.82 -7.47 -1.44
C THR A 50 15.98 -6.84 -2.53
N ARG A 51 16.56 -5.82 -3.19
CA ARG A 51 15.90 -5.11 -4.28
C ARG A 51 15.63 -6.04 -5.44
N GLU A 52 16.59 -6.91 -5.74
CA GLU A 52 16.52 -7.88 -6.82
C GLU A 52 15.38 -8.87 -6.61
N ALA A 53 15.16 -9.32 -5.36
CA ALA A 53 14.07 -10.22 -5.04
C ALA A 53 12.69 -9.55 -5.24
N VAL A 54 12.54 -8.29 -4.83
CA VAL A 54 11.31 -7.51 -5.09
C VAL A 54 11.11 -7.30 -6.59
N LEU A 55 12.17 -6.93 -7.32
CA LEU A 55 12.12 -6.69 -8.77
C LEU A 55 11.75 -7.96 -9.56
N ALA A 56 12.15 -9.14 -9.09
CA ALA A 56 11.80 -10.42 -9.72
C ALA A 56 10.29 -10.71 -9.65
N GLU A 57 9.62 -10.25 -8.59
CA GLU A 57 8.18 -10.47 -8.38
C GLU A 57 7.30 -9.40 -9.04
N LEU A 58 7.84 -8.20 -9.29
CA LEU A 58 7.07 -7.09 -9.87
C LEU A 58 6.33 -7.46 -11.16
N PRO A 59 6.93 -8.13 -12.17
CA PRO A 59 6.24 -8.45 -13.41
C PRO A 59 4.98 -9.31 -13.21
N SER A 60 5.02 -10.28 -12.28
CA SER A 60 3.85 -11.10 -11.95
C SER A 60 2.75 -10.25 -11.30
N LEU A 61 3.12 -9.39 -10.36
CA LEU A 61 2.15 -8.57 -9.62
C LEU A 61 1.51 -7.51 -10.51
N THR A 62 2.28 -6.84 -11.37
CA THR A 62 1.75 -5.80 -12.26
C THR A 62 0.87 -6.38 -13.35
N ALA A 63 1.19 -7.56 -13.88
CA ALA A 63 0.33 -8.27 -14.83
C ALA A 63 -1.04 -8.64 -14.19
N GLU A 64 -1.04 -9.05 -12.92
CA GLU A 64 -2.29 -9.32 -12.21
C GLU A 64 -3.11 -8.04 -11.93
N VAL A 65 -2.45 -6.93 -11.61
CA VAL A 65 -3.12 -5.63 -11.44
C VAL A 65 -3.74 -5.17 -12.77
N GLU A 66 -3.01 -5.31 -13.87
CA GLU A 66 -3.50 -4.99 -15.21
C GLU A 66 -4.71 -5.85 -15.59
N ALA A 67 -4.62 -7.16 -15.41
CA ALA A 67 -5.74 -8.06 -15.65
C ALA A 67 -6.99 -7.66 -14.84
N ARG A 68 -6.81 -7.19 -13.60
CA ARG A 68 -7.90 -6.72 -12.73
C ARG A 68 -8.51 -5.40 -13.20
N TRP A 69 -7.72 -4.40 -13.57
CA TRP A 69 -8.28 -3.13 -14.05
C TRP A 69 -8.91 -3.28 -15.43
N SER A 70 -8.34 -4.13 -16.30
CA SER A 70 -8.80 -4.32 -17.67
C SER A 70 -10.14 -5.04 -17.70
N LYS A 71 -10.31 -6.07 -16.86
CA LYS A 71 -11.59 -6.79 -16.70
C LYS A 71 -12.73 -5.88 -16.23
N ARG A 72 -12.40 -4.83 -15.48
CA ARG A 72 -13.38 -3.92 -14.89
C ARG A 72 -13.52 -2.59 -15.66
N GLY A 73 -12.76 -2.40 -16.74
CA GLY A 73 -12.77 -1.16 -17.54
C GLY A 73 -12.25 0.07 -16.80
N TYR A 74 -11.38 -0.12 -15.79
CA TYR A 74 -10.79 0.98 -15.04
C TYR A 74 -9.40 1.33 -15.56
N VAL A 75 -9.02 2.59 -15.41
CA VAL A 75 -7.67 3.09 -15.64
C VAL A 75 -7.18 3.85 -14.42
N GLY A 76 -5.90 3.71 -14.09
CA GLY A 76 -5.27 4.38 -12.94
C GLY A 76 -4.10 5.25 -13.39
N ARG A 77 -3.78 6.28 -12.60
CA ARG A 77 -2.61 7.15 -12.81
C ARG A 77 -1.58 7.07 -11.68
N THR A 78 -1.97 6.50 -10.55
CA THR A 78 -1.15 6.43 -9.34
C THR A 78 -0.75 4.99 -9.08
N ALA A 79 0.54 4.71 -9.15
CA ALA A 79 1.13 3.46 -8.71
C ALA A 79 1.37 3.53 -7.21
N VAL A 80 1.08 2.45 -6.49
CA VAL A 80 1.33 2.32 -5.05
C VAL A 80 2.11 1.04 -4.82
N LEU A 81 3.26 1.16 -4.17
CA LEU A 81 4.09 0.06 -3.69
C LEU A 81 3.94 -0.02 -2.17
N LYS A 82 3.51 -1.17 -1.67
CA LYS A 82 3.43 -1.48 -0.25
C LYS A 82 4.34 -2.67 0.05
N LEU A 83 5.28 -2.48 0.97
CA LEU A 83 6.16 -3.51 1.50
C LEU A 83 5.82 -3.69 2.98
N SER A 84 5.52 -4.91 3.40
CA SER A 84 5.25 -5.24 4.81
C SER A 84 6.21 -6.35 5.21
N PHE A 85 6.95 -6.14 6.30
CA PHE A 85 8.00 -7.03 6.77
C PHE A 85 7.57 -7.78 8.05
N GLU A 86 8.26 -8.88 8.38
CA GLU A 86 7.94 -9.71 9.56
C GLU A 86 8.08 -8.98 10.90
N ASP A 87 8.93 -7.95 10.97
CA ASP A 87 9.09 -7.08 12.14
C ASP A 87 7.87 -6.14 12.38
N GLY A 88 6.87 -6.20 11.49
CA GLY A 88 5.68 -5.34 11.50
C GLY A 88 5.90 -3.99 10.81
N THR A 89 7.11 -3.71 10.31
CA THR A 89 7.40 -2.49 9.56
C THR A 89 6.66 -2.53 8.24
N THR A 90 5.91 -1.47 7.94
CA THR A 90 5.23 -1.30 6.65
C THR A 90 5.71 -0.01 6.00
N VAL A 91 6.22 -0.14 4.77
CA VAL A 91 6.68 0.98 3.96
C VAL A 91 5.76 1.12 2.76
N THR A 92 5.20 2.31 2.58
CA THR A 92 4.36 2.63 1.41
C THR A 92 4.99 3.77 0.61
N ARG A 93 5.09 3.58 -0.69
CA ARG A 93 5.48 4.61 -1.66
C ARG A 93 4.48 4.66 -2.79
N HIS A 94 4.34 5.83 -3.38
CA HIS A 94 3.44 6.02 -4.50
C HIS A 94 4.02 7.01 -5.48
N ARG A 95 3.62 6.87 -6.74
CA ARG A 95 3.97 7.80 -7.81
C ARG A 95 2.77 8.01 -8.69
N THR A 96 2.48 9.27 -9.00
CA THR A 96 1.39 9.64 -9.90
C THR A 96 1.99 10.14 -11.22
N ARG A 97 1.52 9.59 -12.34
CA ARG A 97 1.84 10.05 -13.69
C ARG A 97 0.78 11.04 -14.18
N GLU A 98 1.13 11.83 -15.19
CA GLU A 98 0.19 12.74 -15.87
C GLU A 98 -0.83 11.97 -16.71
N GLN A 99 -0.38 10.90 -17.37
CA GLN A 99 -1.21 10.03 -18.20
C GLN A 99 -1.56 8.74 -17.44
N PRO A 100 -2.74 8.14 -17.69
CA PRO A 100 -3.09 6.83 -17.14
C PRO A 100 -2.13 5.74 -17.63
N PHE A 101 -1.92 4.72 -16.80
CA PHE A 101 -1.17 3.53 -17.18
C PHE A 101 -1.85 2.82 -18.35
N GLN A 102 -1.06 2.47 -19.36
CA GLN A 102 -1.51 1.74 -20.54
C GLN A 102 -1.29 0.24 -20.42
N GLY A 103 -0.48 -0.22 -19.46
CA GLY A 103 -0.27 -1.64 -19.20
C GLY A 103 0.67 -1.94 -18.04
N ALA A 104 0.91 -3.24 -17.82
CA ALA A 104 1.71 -3.75 -16.71
C ALA A 104 3.18 -3.28 -16.76
N ASP A 105 3.76 -3.10 -17.95
CA ASP A 105 5.16 -2.68 -18.12
C ASP A 105 5.39 -1.27 -17.60
N GLU A 106 4.50 -0.33 -17.94
CA GLU A 106 4.58 1.05 -17.45
C GLU A 106 4.39 1.13 -15.94
N LEU A 107 3.50 0.29 -15.40
CA LEU A 107 3.30 0.19 -13.96
C LEU A 107 4.56 -0.35 -13.28
N ALA A 108 5.17 -1.42 -13.83
CA ALA A 108 6.38 -2.03 -13.28
C ALA A 108 7.56 -1.06 -13.30
N GLN A 109 7.74 -0.30 -14.39
CA GLN A 109 8.76 0.73 -14.48
C GLN A 109 8.55 1.82 -13.42
N THR A 110 7.31 2.32 -13.30
CA THR A 110 6.98 3.36 -12.32
C THR A 110 7.15 2.89 -10.88
N VAL A 111 6.82 1.62 -10.60
CA VAL A 111 7.04 1.02 -9.27
C VAL A 111 8.54 0.83 -8.99
N THR A 112 9.33 0.48 -10.01
CA THR A 112 10.78 0.34 -9.89
C THR A 112 11.47 1.68 -9.56
N GLU A 113 10.96 2.80 -10.10
CA GLU A 113 11.46 4.14 -9.79
C GLU A 113 11.26 4.52 -8.31
N VAL A 114 10.16 4.08 -7.70
CA VAL A 114 9.91 4.34 -6.27
C VAL A 114 10.56 3.32 -5.34
N LEU A 115 11.04 2.19 -5.87
CA LEU A 115 11.77 1.18 -5.11
C LEU A 115 13.22 1.62 -4.91
N THR A 116 13.46 2.38 -3.83
CA THR A 116 14.81 2.73 -3.39
C THR A 116 15.36 1.72 -2.39
N PRO A 117 16.69 1.47 -2.37
CA PRO A 117 17.31 0.50 -1.45
C PRO A 117 17.05 0.79 0.03
N GLU A 118 16.86 2.07 0.38
CA GLU A 118 16.54 2.54 1.74
C GLU A 118 15.21 2.03 2.28
N LEU A 119 14.32 1.53 1.41
CA LEU A 119 13.02 0.99 1.80
C LEU A 119 13.10 -0.47 2.28
N LEU A 120 14.25 -1.11 2.12
CA LEU A 120 14.46 -2.51 2.44
C LEU A 120 15.18 -2.65 3.79
N PRO A 121 14.73 -3.55 4.68
CA PRO A 121 15.39 -3.82 5.94
C PRO A 121 16.78 -4.42 5.66
N GLY A 122 17.81 -3.88 6.32
CA GLY A 122 19.18 -4.36 6.19
C GLY A 122 20.08 -3.58 5.22
N THR A 123 19.55 -2.60 4.47
CA THR A 123 20.38 -1.65 3.68
C THR A 123 21.01 -0.54 4.53
N GLY A 124 21.04 -0.72 5.85
CA GLY A 124 21.89 0.06 6.73
C GLY A 124 23.34 -0.31 6.45
N SER A 125 23.99 0.44 5.56
CA SER A 125 25.44 0.59 5.61
C SER A 125 25.81 0.96 7.05
N GLY A 126 26.63 0.12 7.68
CA GLY A 126 27.35 0.52 8.87
C GLY A 126 28.24 1.71 8.52
N CYS A 127 27.75 2.92 8.79
CA CYS A 127 28.51 4.17 8.72
C CYS A 127 28.02 5.12 9.81
N TRP A 128 28.19 4.73 11.08
CA TRP A 128 28.55 5.72 12.11
C TRP A 128 30.07 5.83 12.05
N GLY A 129 30.57 6.97 11.56
CA GLY A 129 31.99 7.32 11.49
C GLY A 129 32.10 8.83 11.50
#